data_AF-A0AAV7N1D8-F1
#
_entry.id   AF-A0AAV7N1D8-F1
#
_cell.length_a   1.000
_cell.length_b   1.000
_cell.length_c   1.000
_cell.angle_alpha   90.00
_cell.angle_beta   90.00
_cell.angle_gamma   90.00
#
_symmetry.space_group_name_H-M   'P 1'
#
loop_
_entity.id
_entity.type
_entity.pdbx_description
1 polymer ?
#
loop_
_entity_poly.entity_id
_entity_poly.type
_entity_poly.pdbx_seq_one_letter_code
_entity_poly.pdbx_strand_id
1 'polypeptide(L)'
;MLLLTPTTTKIYNYGGREPLPLKGTVEVAVSSGQVSTQAKFYVVTGDRGTLLGCHTAEELELVFFVRPVYDSHAEHLINKFPQLFEGLGRLKDKRIKLQIDPRITPVALRHRRVPFHLRPAVEKELQLLEDQGVIEKVEGPTPWVSPLVIAPKPKQPGAIRLCVDMRIPNKAIKRERHITPTMDDIIADLNGAEWFSKLDLNAGYHQLELDPASRNITTFSKHVGLRRYKRLSSGVSLATEVFQNVIRETLG
;
A
#
# COMPACT_ATOMS: atom_id res chain seq x y z
N MET A 1 -13.34 -49.13 -4.85
CA MET A 1 -14.19 -48.02 -5.34
C MET A 1 -14.59 -47.21 -4.10
N LEU A 2 -14.13 -45.96 -3.97
CA LEU A 2 -14.51 -45.13 -2.83
C LEU A 2 -16.00 -44.80 -2.94
N LEU A 3 -16.79 -45.17 -1.94
CA LEU A 3 -18.21 -44.83 -1.86
C LEU A 3 -18.33 -43.34 -1.53
N LEU A 4 -18.87 -42.56 -2.46
CA LEU A 4 -19.12 -41.14 -2.24
C LEU A 4 -20.43 -40.94 -1.51
N THR A 5 -20.42 -40.09 -0.49
CA THR A 5 -21.63 -39.66 0.20
C THR A 5 -22.29 -38.53 -0.60
N PRO A 6 -23.63 -38.57 -0.82
CA PRO A 6 -24.34 -37.45 -1.45
C PRO A 6 -24.16 -36.15 -0.65
N THR A 7 -24.07 -35.01 -1.34
CA THR A 7 -23.99 -33.69 -0.72
C THR A 7 -24.85 -32.68 -1.47
N THR A 8 -25.43 -31.73 -0.74
CA THR A 8 -26.18 -30.58 -1.30
C THR A 8 -25.36 -29.30 -1.31
N THR A 9 -24.13 -29.33 -0.79
CA THR A 9 -23.22 -28.18 -0.77
C THR A 9 -22.85 -27.78 -2.19
N LYS A 10 -22.96 -26.48 -2.49
CA LYS A 10 -22.53 -25.91 -3.78
C LYS A 10 -21.15 -25.28 -3.63
N ILE A 11 -20.19 -25.75 -4.42
CA ILE A 11 -18.82 -25.20 -4.44
C ILE A 11 -18.64 -24.40 -5.72
N TYR A 12 -18.01 -23.24 -5.62
CA TYR A 12 -17.77 -22.32 -6.72
C TYR A 12 -16.28 -22.14 -6.94
N ASN A 13 -15.88 -22.00 -8.20
CA ASN A 13 -14.54 -21.49 -8.52
C ASN A 13 -14.43 -20.02 -8.11
N TYR A 14 -13.20 -19.56 -7.88
CA TYR A 14 -12.93 -18.14 -7.64
C TYR A 14 -13.44 -17.30 -8.82
N GLY A 15 -14.39 -16.40 -8.56
CA GLY A 15 -15.05 -15.57 -9.58
C GLY A 15 -16.10 -16.30 -10.44
N GLY A 16 -16.37 -17.58 -10.21
CA GLY A 16 -17.38 -18.37 -10.91
C GLY A 16 -18.79 -18.05 -10.44
N ARG A 17 -19.74 -17.98 -11.39
CA ARG A 17 -21.17 -17.78 -11.09
C ARG A 17 -21.97 -19.08 -10.98
N GLU A 18 -21.44 -20.16 -11.55
CA GLU A 18 -22.06 -21.49 -11.54
C GLU A 18 -21.31 -22.45 -10.62
N PRO A 19 -22.01 -23.34 -9.92
CA PRO A 19 -21.38 -24.32 -9.04
C PRO A 19 -20.69 -25.44 -9.83
N LEU A 20 -19.64 -26.01 -9.24
CA LEU A 20 -18.92 -27.16 -9.79
C LEU A 20 -19.81 -28.42 -9.82
N PRO A 21 -19.64 -29.30 -10.83
CA PRO A 21 -20.39 -30.55 -10.94
C PRO A 21 -19.87 -31.58 -9.94
N LEU A 22 -20.33 -31.48 -8.71
CA LEU A 22 -19.99 -32.37 -7.59
C LEU A 22 -20.63 -33.75 -7.77
N LYS A 23 -19.83 -34.80 -7.59
CA LYS A 23 -20.26 -36.20 -7.52
C LYS A 23 -20.63 -36.63 -6.09
N GLY A 24 -20.10 -35.95 -5.08
CA GLY A 24 -20.31 -36.27 -3.68
C GLY A 24 -19.14 -35.85 -2.82
N THR A 25 -19.14 -36.30 -1.57
CA THR A 25 -18.03 -36.12 -0.63
C THR A 25 -17.43 -37.45 -0.22
N VAL A 26 -16.18 -37.42 0.21
CA VAL A 26 -15.51 -38.57 0.82
C VAL A 26 -14.66 -38.07 1.97
N GLU A 27 -14.69 -38.77 3.10
CA GLU A 27 -13.73 -38.58 4.18
C GLU A 27 -12.60 -39.59 4.00
N VAL A 28 -11.37 -39.08 3.94
CA VAL A 28 -10.18 -39.89 3.76
C VAL A 28 -9.09 -39.42 4.70
N ALA A 29 -8.31 -40.39 5.19
CA ALA A 29 -7.06 -40.08 5.86
C ALA A 29 -6.09 -39.50 4.82
N VAL A 30 -5.55 -38.33 5.11
CA VAL A 30 -4.47 -37.71 4.36
C VAL A 30 -3.25 -37.60 5.25
N SER A 31 -2.07 -37.74 4.65
CA SER A 31 -0.82 -37.62 5.37
C SER A 31 0.21 -36.81 4.59
N SER A 32 1.07 -36.13 5.34
CA SER A 32 2.26 -35.44 4.86
C SER A 32 3.40 -35.72 5.82
N GLY A 33 4.48 -36.35 5.35
CA GLY A 33 5.56 -36.80 6.22
C GLY A 33 5.08 -37.76 7.31
N GLN A 34 5.19 -37.35 8.58
CA GLN A 34 4.77 -38.13 9.75
C GLN A 34 3.39 -37.72 10.31
N VAL A 35 2.77 -36.68 9.77
CA VAL A 35 1.50 -36.13 10.27
C VAL A 35 0.36 -36.64 9.40
N SER A 36 -0.73 -37.05 10.03
CA SER A 36 -1.95 -37.51 9.35
C SER A 36 -3.20 -36.92 9.98
N THR A 37 -4.16 -36.54 9.15
CA THR A 37 -5.48 -36.07 9.59
C THR A 37 -6.59 -36.66 8.72
N GLN A 38 -7.83 -36.64 9.21
CA GLN A 38 -9.00 -36.98 8.43
C GLN A 38 -9.53 -35.73 7.72
N ALA A 39 -9.64 -35.78 6.40
CA ALA A 39 -10.09 -34.64 5.61
C ALA A 39 -11.27 -35.03 4.73
N LYS A 40 -12.26 -34.12 4.67
CA LYS A 40 -13.41 -34.24 3.80
C LYS A 40 -13.13 -33.60 2.44
N PHE A 41 -13.06 -34.43 1.41
CA PHE A 41 -12.93 -33.99 0.03
C PHE A 41 -14.28 -33.90 -0.66
N TYR A 42 -14.41 -32.87 -1.49
CA TYR A 42 -15.52 -32.69 -2.41
C TYR A 42 -15.09 -33.12 -3.80
N VAL A 43 -15.66 -34.21 -4.30
CA VAL A 43 -15.23 -34.84 -5.55
C VAL A 43 -16.01 -34.24 -6.71
N VAL A 44 -15.30 -33.65 -7.66
CA VAL A 44 -15.88 -33.06 -8.88
C VAL A 44 -15.55 -33.91 -10.10
N THR A 45 -16.39 -33.84 -11.13
CA THR A 45 -16.10 -34.49 -12.41
C THR A 45 -15.12 -33.66 -13.23
N GLY A 46 -14.04 -34.26 -13.73
CA GLY A 46 -13.09 -33.64 -14.66
C GLY A 46 -11.62 -33.87 -14.28
N ASP A 47 -10.71 -33.42 -15.14
CA ASP A 47 -9.27 -33.46 -14.90
C ASP A 47 -8.81 -32.09 -14.38
N ARG A 48 -8.91 -31.91 -13.05
CA ARG A 48 -8.48 -30.70 -12.35
C ARG A 48 -7.59 -31.09 -11.18
N GLY A 49 -6.63 -30.22 -10.86
CA GLY A 49 -5.79 -30.40 -9.68
C GLY A 49 -6.61 -30.47 -8.39
N THR A 50 -6.15 -31.26 -7.43
CA THR A 50 -6.71 -31.32 -6.09
C THR A 50 -6.29 -30.09 -5.29
N LEU A 51 -7.26 -29.43 -4.65
CA LEU A 51 -6.99 -28.34 -3.73
C LEU A 51 -7.14 -28.86 -2.30
N LEU A 52 -6.18 -28.47 -1.45
CA LEU A 52 -6.24 -28.74 -0.02
C LEU A 52 -6.84 -27.53 0.70
N GLY A 53 -7.78 -27.78 1.61
CA GLY A 53 -8.34 -26.72 2.45
C GLY A 53 -7.30 -26.19 3.44
N CYS A 54 -7.40 -24.90 3.79
CA CYS A 54 -6.51 -24.24 4.74
C CYS A 54 -6.38 -25.02 6.05
N HIS A 55 -7.50 -25.43 6.63
CA HIS A 55 -7.53 -26.17 7.89
C HIS A 55 -6.81 -27.54 7.79
N THR A 56 -7.06 -28.30 6.73
CA THR A 56 -6.34 -29.57 6.51
C THR A 56 -4.85 -29.34 6.26
N ALA A 57 -4.48 -28.27 5.58
CA ALA A 57 -3.08 -27.91 5.37
C ALA A 57 -2.39 -27.52 6.69
N GLU A 58 -3.09 -26.85 7.60
CA GLU A 58 -2.61 -26.55 8.96
C GLU A 58 -2.41 -27.82 9.78
N GLU A 59 -3.41 -28.71 9.80
CA GLU A 59 -3.34 -29.99 10.53
C GLU A 59 -2.25 -30.92 10.00
N LEU A 60 -1.92 -30.82 8.71
CA LEU A 60 -0.81 -31.55 8.08
C LEU A 60 0.53 -30.81 8.21
N GLU A 61 0.59 -29.69 8.93
CA GLU A 61 1.78 -28.86 9.12
C GLU A 61 2.43 -28.39 7.81
N LEU A 62 1.62 -28.28 6.74
CA LEU A 62 2.06 -27.79 5.44
C LEU A 62 2.12 -26.26 5.39
N VAL A 63 1.37 -25.60 6.28
CA VAL A 63 1.32 -24.15 6.43
C VAL A 63 1.30 -23.79 7.91
N PHE A 64 2.05 -22.76 8.27
CA PHE A 64 2.10 -22.21 9.62
C PHE A 64 1.54 -20.79 9.61
N PHE A 65 0.61 -20.50 10.51
CA PHE A 65 0.04 -19.16 10.65
C PHE A 65 0.64 -18.46 11.86
N VAL A 66 1.22 -17.28 11.62
CA VAL A 66 1.59 -16.36 12.70
C VAL A 66 0.30 -15.85 13.34
N ARG A 67 0.09 -16.19 14.62
CA ARG A 67 -1.09 -15.76 15.37
C ARG A 67 -0.87 -14.38 15.98
N PRO A 68 -1.84 -13.45 15.88
CA PRO A 68 -1.73 -12.17 16.55
C PRO A 68 -1.74 -12.38 18.06
N VAL A 69 -0.77 -11.79 18.75
CA VAL A 69 -0.73 -11.74 20.21
C VAL A 69 -1.19 -10.35 20.65
N TYR A 70 -2.22 -10.31 21.49
CA TYR A 70 -2.66 -9.07 22.12
C TYR A 70 -1.93 -8.96 23.47
N ASP A 71 -0.90 -8.09 23.51
CA ASP A 71 -0.06 -7.90 24.68
C ASP A 71 -0.23 -6.49 25.26
N SER A 72 -0.43 -6.42 26.56
CA SER A 72 -0.37 -5.21 27.40
C SER A 72 0.90 -4.35 27.18
N HIS A 73 2.01 -4.94 26.73
CA HIS A 73 3.24 -4.20 26.42
C HIS A 73 3.05 -3.20 25.27
N ALA A 74 2.22 -3.51 24.28
CA ALA A 74 1.95 -2.58 23.18
C ALA A 74 1.24 -1.31 23.68
N GLU A 75 0.25 -1.47 24.56
CA GLU A 75 -0.43 -0.35 25.21
C GLU A 75 0.52 0.45 26.10
N HIS A 76 1.41 -0.22 26.84
CA HIS A 76 2.45 0.46 27.62
C HIS A 76 3.36 1.33 26.75
N LEU A 77 3.79 0.84 25.57
CA LEU A 77 4.62 1.61 24.64
C LEU A 77 3.88 2.82 24.06
N ILE A 78 2.60 2.67 23.72
CA ILE A 78 1.75 3.78 23.26
C ILE A 78 1.64 4.86 24.35
N ASN A 79 1.37 4.45 25.59
CA ASN A 79 1.25 5.37 26.72
C ASN A 79 2.60 6.01 27.11
N LYS A 80 3.72 5.32 26.88
CA LYS A 80 5.06 5.83 27.16
C LYS A 80 5.54 6.84 26.11
N PHE A 81 5.10 6.70 24.86
CA PHE A 81 5.51 7.55 23.74
C PHE A 81 4.31 8.11 22.95
N PRO A 82 3.34 8.77 23.59
CA PRO A 82 2.10 9.20 22.95
C PRO A 82 2.36 10.10 21.73
N GLN A 83 3.40 10.92 21.79
CA GLN A 83 3.82 11.81 20.70
C GLN A 83 4.23 11.09 19.41
N LEU A 84 4.58 9.79 19.45
CA LEU A 84 4.93 9.01 18.27
C LEU A 84 3.70 8.49 17.53
N PHE A 85 2.53 8.46 18.20
CA PHE A 85 1.29 7.92 17.66
C PHE A 85 0.29 9.02 17.27
N GLU A 86 0.68 10.29 17.36
CA GLU A 86 -0.13 11.44 16.99
C GLU A 86 0.47 12.24 15.82
N GLY A 87 -0.42 12.80 14.99
CA GLY A 87 -0.05 13.65 13.87
C GLY A 87 0.58 12.91 12.68
N LEU A 88 1.20 13.69 11.81
CA LEU A 88 1.80 13.18 10.57
C LEU A 88 3.28 12.80 10.74
N GLY A 89 3.95 13.35 11.74
CA GLY A 89 5.41 13.27 11.86
C GLY A 89 6.15 14.10 10.80
N ARG A 90 7.45 14.29 11.01
CA ARG A 90 8.39 14.91 10.06
C ARG A 90 9.79 14.42 10.39
N LEU A 91 10.48 13.82 9.43
CA LEU A 91 11.87 13.45 9.58
C LEU A 91 12.70 14.72 9.82
N LYS A 92 13.52 14.70 10.87
CA LYS A 92 14.40 15.82 11.23
C LYS A 92 15.68 15.74 10.42
N ASP A 93 16.31 16.90 10.17
CA ASP A 93 17.67 17.03 9.66
C ASP A 93 17.97 16.42 8.28
N LYS A 94 16.94 15.98 7.54
CA LYS A 94 17.07 15.49 6.17
C LYS A 94 15.96 16.00 5.27
N ARG A 95 16.37 16.55 4.12
CA ARG A 95 15.47 16.96 3.04
C ARG A 95 15.75 16.16 1.78
N ILE A 96 14.70 15.84 1.05
CA ILE A 96 14.77 15.07 -0.19
C ILE A 96 14.92 16.05 -1.36
N LYS A 97 16.05 15.96 -2.05
CA LYS A 97 16.32 16.72 -3.27
C LYS A 97 16.04 15.85 -4.48
N LEU A 98 15.07 16.24 -5.29
CA LEU A 98 14.78 15.63 -6.58
C LEU A 98 15.78 16.14 -7.62
N GLN A 99 16.52 15.23 -8.25
CA GLN A 99 17.43 15.57 -9.34
C GLN A 99 16.64 15.77 -10.63
N ILE A 100 16.56 17.01 -11.12
CA ILE A 100 15.81 17.37 -12.32
C ILE A 100 16.77 17.45 -13.52
N ASP A 101 16.45 16.79 -14.62
CA ASP A 101 17.18 16.90 -15.88
C ASP A 101 16.90 18.27 -16.54
N PRO A 102 17.88 19.17 -16.63
CA PRO A 102 17.67 20.51 -17.18
C PRO A 102 17.38 20.50 -18.68
N ARG A 103 17.62 19.38 -19.37
CA ARG A 103 17.35 19.25 -20.81
C ARG A 103 15.86 19.01 -21.10
N ILE A 104 15.07 18.64 -20.10
CA ILE A 104 13.64 18.40 -20.25
C ILE A 104 12.88 19.70 -20.00
N THR A 105 12.24 20.21 -21.04
CA THR A 105 11.45 21.44 -20.96
C THR A 105 10.27 21.27 -20.00
N PRO A 106 10.09 22.19 -19.04
CA PRO A 106 8.93 22.19 -18.17
C PRO A 106 7.61 22.29 -18.93
N VAL A 107 6.58 21.63 -18.41
CA VAL A 107 5.24 21.62 -19.01
C VAL A 107 4.21 22.09 -17.99
N ALA A 108 3.42 23.08 -18.39
CA ALA A 108 2.23 23.53 -17.66
C ALA A 108 0.97 22.97 -18.33
N LEU A 109 0.42 21.90 -17.77
CA LEU A 109 -0.80 21.28 -18.25
C LEU A 109 -2.05 22.06 -17.82
N ARG A 110 -3.07 22.02 -18.68
CA ARG A 110 -4.38 22.61 -18.39
C ARG A 110 -5.04 21.91 -17.20
N HIS A 111 -5.66 22.71 -16.34
CA HIS A 111 -6.43 22.21 -15.21
C HIS A 111 -7.56 21.28 -15.65
N ARG A 112 -7.83 20.23 -14.85
CA ARG A 112 -9.01 19.38 -15.03
C ARG A 112 -10.19 19.94 -14.23
N ARG A 113 -11.39 19.89 -14.82
CA ARG A 113 -12.59 20.38 -14.15
C ARG A 113 -12.95 19.43 -13.00
N VAL A 114 -13.09 19.98 -11.80
CA VAL A 114 -13.62 19.26 -10.64
C VAL A 114 -15.16 19.32 -10.67
N PRO A 115 -15.87 18.17 -10.63
CA PRO A 115 -17.33 18.13 -10.50
C PRO A 115 -17.81 18.94 -9.29
N PHE A 116 -18.88 19.72 -9.45
CA PHE A 116 -19.34 20.66 -8.41
C PHE A 116 -19.58 20.00 -7.05
N HIS A 117 -20.21 18.81 -7.04
CA HIS A 117 -20.48 18.07 -5.81
C HIS A 117 -19.21 17.60 -5.06
N LEU A 118 -18.07 17.47 -5.75
CA LEU A 118 -16.79 17.09 -5.14
C LEU A 118 -15.97 18.28 -4.65
N ARG A 119 -16.28 19.52 -5.08
CA ARG A 119 -15.50 20.71 -4.71
C ARG A 119 -15.37 20.90 -3.20
N PRO A 120 -16.43 20.78 -2.38
CA PRO A 120 -16.30 20.92 -0.93
C PRO A 120 -15.34 19.89 -0.32
N ALA A 121 -15.42 18.63 -0.76
CA ALA A 121 -14.52 17.58 -0.29
C ALA A 121 -13.06 17.83 -0.71
N VAL A 122 -12.85 18.30 -1.94
CA VAL A 122 -11.52 18.67 -2.46
C VAL A 122 -10.93 19.83 -1.68
N GLU A 123 -11.71 20.89 -1.44
CA GLU A 123 -11.28 22.05 -0.67
C GLU A 123 -10.93 21.69 0.77
N LYS A 124 -11.74 20.87 1.43
CA LYS A 124 -11.47 20.36 2.78
C LYS A 124 -10.16 19.58 2.86
N GLU A 125 -9.95 18.66 1.93
CA GLU A 125 -8.71 17.86 1.91
C GLU A 125 -7.49 18.73 1.59
N LEU A 126 -7.62 19.72 0.69
CA LEU A 126 -6.54 20.69 0.45
C LEU A 126 -6.21 21.51 1.69
N GLN A 127 -7.22 22.00 2.42
CA GLN A 127 -7.00 22.76 3.64
C GLN A 127 -6.28 21.91 4.68
N LEU A 128 -6.70 20.65 4.86
CA LEU A 128 -6.03 19.71 5.76
C LEU A 128 -4.54 19.52 5.40
N LEU A 129 -4.22 19.36 4.11
CA LEU A 129 -2.85 19.21 3.65
C LEU A 129 -2.03 20.51 3.81
N GLU A 130 -2.65 21.68 3.67
CA GLU A 130 -2.02 22.98 3.96
C GLU A 130 -1.72 23.14 5.45
N ASP A 131 -2.69 22.82 6.31
CA ASP A 131 -2.56 22.92 7.77
C ASP A 131 -1.49 21.96 8.31
N GLN A 132 -1.36 20.77 7.71
CA GLN A 132 -0.29 19.81 8.02
C GLN A 132 1.07 20.18 7.42
N GLY A 133 1.13 21.24 6.61
CA GLY A 133 2.34 21.67 5.92
C GLY A 133 2.83 20.69 4.85
N VAL A 134 1.94 19.92 4.25
CA VAL A 134 2.19 18.99 3.13
C VAL A 134 2.25 19.70 1.80
N ILE A 135 1.38 20.69 1.61
CA ILE A 135 1.36 21.52 0.43
C ILE A 135 1.39 22.99 0.84
N GLU A 136 1.74 23.85 -0.11
CA GLU A 136 1.69 25.31 0.01
C GLU A 136 1.13 25.92 -1.26
N LYS A 137 0.57 27.13 -1.13
CA LYS A 137 0.22 27.96 -2.28
C LYS A 137 1.49 28.33 -3.04
N VAL A 138 1.37 28.41 -4.37
CA VAL A 138 2.47 28.86 -5.22
C VAL A 138 2.45 30.38 -5.29
N GLU A 139 3.60 31.00 -5.07
CA GLU A 139 3.84 32.42 -5.29
C GLU A 139 4.74 32.58 -6.54
N GLY A 140 4.41 33.56 -7.38
CA GLY A 140 5.19 33.85 -8.60
C GLY A 140 5.02 32.84 -9.74
N PRO A 141 5.82 32.97 -10.81
CA PRO A 141 5.76 32.11 -11.97
C PRO A 141 6.28 30.70 -11.65
N THR A 142 5.58 29.68 -12.16
CA THR A 142 5.98 28.27 -12.03
C THR A 142 5.99 27.60 -13.40
N PRO A 143 7.11 26.96 -13.79
CA PRO A 143 7.25 26.39 -15.12
C PRO A 143 6.60 25.01 -15.25
N TRP A 144 6.36 24.33 -14.13
CA TRP A 144 5.66 23.05 -14.07
C TRP A 144 4.25 23.26 -13.51
N VAL A 145 3.27 22.62 -14.15
CA VAL A 145 1.89 22.51 -13.61
C VAL A 145 1.30 21.18 -14.04
N SER A 146 0.93 20.34 -13.07
CA SER A 146 0.20 19.10 -13.29
C SER A 146 -1.28 19.22 -12.91
N PRO A 147 -2.19 18.51 -13.58
CA PRO A 147 -3.60 18.50 -13.16
C PRO A 147 -3.78 17.64 -11.91
N LEU A 148 -4.70 18.08 -11.03
CA LEU A 148 -5.21 17.27 -9.94
C LEU A 148 -6.13 16.14 -10.46
N VAL A 149 -6.03 14.98 -9.85
CA VAL A 149 -6.85 13.79 -10.07
C VAL A 149 -7.52 13.42 -8.77
N ILE A 150 -8.81 13.12 -8.82
CA ILE A 150 -9.62 12.76 -7.66
C ILE A 150 -10.02 11.31 -7.81
N ALA A 151 -9.71 10.49 -6.82
CA ALA A 151 -10.12 9.09 -6.77
C ALA A 151 -10.93 8.82 -5.49
N PRO A 152 -12.00 8.01 -5.54
CA PRO A 152 -12.71 7.60 -4.33
C PRO A 152 -11.83 6.69 -3.47
N LYS A 153 -11.98 6.76 -2.14
CA LYS A 153 -11.41 5.77 -1.21
C LYS A 153 -12.34 4.54 -1.17
N PRO A 154 -11.92 3.35 -1.65
CA PRO A 154 -12.84 2.21 -1.81
C PRO A 154 -13.54 1.76 -0.52
N LYS A 155 -12.88 1.95 0.64
CA LYS A 155 -13.37 1.53 1.96
C LYS A 155 -14.02 2.65 2.77
N GLN A 156 -14.14 3.87 2.21
CA GLN A 156 -14.63 5.04 2.93
C GLN A 156 -15.58 5.83 2.02
N PRO A 157 -16.90 5.54 2.08
CA PRO A 157 -17.90 6.24 1.27
C PRO A 157 -17.80 7.76 1.43
N GLY A 158 -17.82 8.48 0.31
CA GLY A 158 -17.71 9.94 0.28
C GLY A 158 -16.30 10.50 0.50
N ALA A 159 -15.33 9.68 0.94
CA ALA A 159 -13.95 10.12 1.10
C ALA A 159 -13.18 10.03 -0.22
N ILE A 160 -12.30 11.00 -0.45
CA ILE A 160 -11.53 11.14 -1.69
C ILE A 160 -10.02 11.03 -1.43
N ARG A 161 -9.28 10.72 -2.49
CA ARG A 161 -7.82 10.84 -2.58
C ARG A 161 -7.49 11.89 -3.62
N LEU A 162 -6.60 12.79 -3.24
CA LEU A 162 -6.04 13.79 -4.12
C LEU A 162 -4.71 13.28 -4.66
N CYS A 163 -4.66 13.04 -5.97
CA CYS A 163 -3.47 12.56 -6.66
C CYS A 163 -3.05 13.61 -7.68
N VAL A 164 -1.75 13.89 -7.79
CA VAL A 164 -1.22 14.75 -8.86
C VAL A 164 -0.78 13.87 -10.02
N ASP A 165 -1.15 14.26 -11.24
CA ASP A 165 -0.69 13.57 -12.44
C ASP A 165 0.79 13.88 -12.70
N MET A 166 1.66 13.08 -12.10
CA MET A 166 3.12 13.23 -12.17
C MET A 166 3.74 12.58 -13.43
N ARG A 167 2.96 12.07 -14.38
CA ARG A 167 3.49 11.34 -15.54
C ARG A 167 4.45 12.16 -16.40
N ILE A 168 4.16 13.45 -16.60
CA ILE A 168 5.06 14.35 -17.35
C ILE A 168 6.24 14.81 -16.49
N PRO A 169 6.03 15.36 -15.27
CA PRO A 169 7.14 15.72 -14.38
C PRO A 169 8.14 14.58 -14.14
N ASN A 170 7.66 13.35 -13.99
CA ASN A 170 8.49 12.17 -13.76
C ASN A 170 9.48 11.87 -14.90
N LYS A 171 9.25 12.38 -16.12
CA LYS A 171 10.22 12.27 -17.23
C LYS A 171 11.46 13.15 -17.02
N ALA A 172 11.32 14.25 -16.26
CA ALA A 172 12.42 15.14 -15.91
C ALA A 172 13.12 14.73 -14.61
N ILE A 173 12.45 13.96 -13.74
CA ILE A 173 13.05 13.49 -12.50
C ILE A 173 13.99 12.31 -12.79
N LYS A 174 15.28 12.47 -12.52
CA LYS A 174 16.27 11.40 -12.62
C LYS A 174 16.05 10.42 -11.47
N ARG A 175 15.83 9.15 -11.82
CA ARG A 175 15.55 8.09 -10.85
C ARG A 175 16.84 7.61 -10.21
N GLU A 176 16.94 7.77 -8.90
CA GLU A 176 17.96 7.12 -8.08
C GLU A 176 17.57 5.64 -7.89
N ARG A 177 18.59 4.77 -7.83
CA ARG A 177 18.39 3.32 -7.65
C ARG A 177 19.06 2.91 -6.35
N HIS A 178 18.27 2.35 -5.45
CA HIS A 178 18.73 1.74 -4.22
C HIS A 178 18.48 0.24 -4.29
N ILE A 179 19.40 -0.54 -3.72
CA ILE A 179 19.19 -1.98 -3.55
C ILE A 179 18.10 -2.16 -2.50
N THR A 180 17.02 -2.82 -2.87
CA THR A 180 15.97 -3.25 -1.94
C THR A 180 16.20 -4.73 -1.67
N PRO A 181 16.16 -5.19 -0.41
CA PRO A 181 16.27 -6.61 -0.11
C PRO A 181 15.16 -7.39 -0.84
N THR A 182 15.49 -8.59 -1.28
CA THR A 182 14.52 -9.52 -1.84
C THR A 182 13.68 -10.15 -0.72
N MET A 183 12.60 -10.84 -1.09
CA MET A 183 11.81 -11.58 -0.10
C MET A 183 12.66 -12.68 0.57
N ASP A 184 13.54 -13.33 -0.19
CA ASP A 184 14.40 -14.39 0.33
C ASP A 184 15.43 -13.85 1.32
N ASP A 185 16.00 -12.66 1.05
CA ASP A 185 16.89 -11.97 2.00
C ASP A 185 16.16 -11.70 3.33
N ILE A 186 14.93 -11.17 3.26
CA ILE A 186 14.12 -10.88 4.45
C ILE A 186 13.76 -12.17 5.20
N ILE A 187 13.40 -13.25 4.51
CA ILE A 187 13.08 -14.53 5.15
C ILE A 187 14.32 -15.11 5.85
N ALA A 188 15.48 -15.02 5.21
CA ALA A 188 16.75 -15.47 5.79
C ALA A 188 17.10 -14.68 7.06
N ASP A 189 16.94 -13.35 7.04
CA ASP A 189 17.18 -12.47 8.18
C ASP A 189 16.22 -12.73 9.35
N LEU A 190 15.01 -13.18 9.05
CA LEU A 190 13.98 -13.52 10.04
C LEU A 190 14.06 -14.96 10.55
N ASN A 191 15.01 -15.77 10.05
CA ASN A 191 15.12 -17.17 10.44
C ASN A 191 15.41 -17.31 11.94
N GLY A 192 14.65 -18.15 12.63
CA GLY A 192 14.73 -18.35 14.07
C GLY A 192 14.01 -17.29 14.92
N ALA A 193 13.39 -16.27 14.30
CA ALA A 193 12.56 -15.32 15.03
C ALA A 193 11.22 -15.97 15.43
N GLU A 194 10.92 -15.94 16.74
CA GLU A 194 9.65 -16.45 17.29
C GLU A 194 8.58 -15.36 17.43
N TRP A 195 9.01 -14.11 17.56
CA TRP A 195 8.15 -12.95 17.82
C TRP A 195 8.37 -11.87 16.76
N PHE A 196 7.27 -11.36 16.19
CA PHE A 196 7.29 -10.34 15.16
C PHE A 196 6.48 -9.13 15.60
N SER A 197 7.07 -7.94 15.46
CA SER A 197 6.37 -6.66 15.63
C SER A 197 6.25 -5.95 14.30
N LYS A 198 5.08 -5.37 14.01
CA LYS A 198 4.85 -4.57 12.81
C LYS A 198 4.56 -3.12 13.19
N LEU A 199 5.35 -2.20 12.65
CA LEU A 199 5.12 -0.76 12.75
C LEU A 199 4.73 -0.21 11.38
N ASP A 200 3.67 0.59 11.32
CA ASP A 200 3.19 1.23 10.10
C ASP A 200 3.28 2.76 10.24
N LEU A 201 4.03 3.41 9.34
CA LEU A 201 4.20 4.85 9.37
C LEU A 201 3.03 5.54 8.66
N ASN A 202 2.23 6.27 9.44
CA ASN A 202 1.09 7.03 8.93
C ASN A 202 1.54 8.00 7.82
N ALA A 203 0.98 7.80 6.62
CA ALA A 203 1.29 8.57 5.41
C ALA A 203 2.81 8.83 5.23
N GLY A 204 3.61 7.77 5.38
CA GLY A 204 5.08 7.82 5.47
C GLY A 204 5.79 8.75 4.47
N TYR A 205 5.36 8.81 3.21
CA TYR A 205 5.98 9.73 2.23
C TYR A 205 5.90 11.19 2.67
N HIS A 206 4.77 11.61 3.25
CA HIS A 206 4.63 12.98 3.73
C HIS A 206 5.51 13.27 4.95
N GLN A 207 6.13 12.27 5.58
CA GLN A 207 7.09 12.53 6.66
C GLN A 207 8.41 13.11 6.13
N LEU A 208 8.67 12.98 4.82
CA LEU A 208 9.90 13.45 4.19
C LEU A 208 9.70 14.85 3.57
N GLU A 209 10.44 15.85 4.07
CA GLU A 209 10.40 17.20 3.50
C GLU A 209 11.19 17.27 2.18
N LEU A 210 10.62 17.92 1.17
CA LEU A 210 11.31 18.23 -0.09
C LEU A 210 12.20 19.47 0.09
N ASP A 211 13.38 19.41 -0.51
CA ASP A 211 14.23 20.58 -0.70
C ASP A 211 13.45 21.68 -1.45
N PRO A 212 13.54 22.97 -1.03
CA PRO A 212 12.83 24.06 -1.71
C PRO A 212 13.05 24.11 -3.22
N ALA A 213 14.26 23.78 -3.71
CA ALA A 213 14.56 23.75 -5.14
C ALA A 213 13.80 22.65 -5.91
N SER A 214 13.36 21.61 -5.21
CA SER A 214 12.62 20.48 -5.78
C SER A 214 11.11 20.63 -5.71
N ARG A 215 10.56 21.67 -5.07
CA ARG A 215 9.10 21.81 -4.89
C ARG A 215 8.37 22.17 -6.17
N ASN A 216 8.97 23.01 -7.03
CA ASN A 216 8.31 23.53 -8.22
C ASN A 216 7.84 22.45 -9.20
N ILE A 217 8.58 21.34 -9.33
CA ILE A 217 8.19 20.24 -10.23
C ILE A 217 6.92 19.50 -9.79
N THR A 218 6.52 19.67 -8.52
CA THR A 218 5.32 19.06 -7.93
C THR A 218 4.09 19.98 -7.98
N THR A 219 4.22 21.16 -8.60
CA THR A 219 3.14 22.13 -8.71
C THR A 219 1.94 21.53 -9.45
N PHE A 220 0.75 21.76 -8.91
CA PHE A 220 -0.49 21.29 -9.49
C PHE A 220 -1.59 22.36 -9.49
N SER A 221 -2.52 22.21 -10.43
CA SER A 221 -3.66 23.10 -10.61
C SER A 221 -4.98 22.48 -10.15
N LYS A 222 -5.83 23.32 -9.58
CA LYS A 222 -7.22 23.03 -9.18
C LYS A 222 -8.07 24.30 -9.26
N HIS A 223 -9.38 24.19 -9.05
CA HIS A 223 -10.36 25.27 -9.26
C HIS A 223 -10.22 26.50 -8.35
N VAL A 224 -9.39 26.43 -7.30
CA VAL A 224 -9.19 27.51 -6.32
C VAL A 224 -7.75 28.09 -6.37
N GLY A 225 -6.97 27.86 -7.44
CA GLY A 225 -5.55 28.28 -7.58
C GLY A 225 -4.49 27.16 -7.66
N LEU A 226 -3.21 27.55 -7.65
CA LEU A 226 -2.05 26.65 -7.74
C LEU A 226 -1.48 26.31 -6.36
N ARG A 227 -1.02 25.07 -6.21
CA ARG A 227 -0.31 24.60 -5.01
C ARG A 227 0.85 23.71 -5.42
N ARG A 228 1.84 23.55 -4.53
CA ARG A 228 2.96 22.61 -4.70
C ARG A 228 3.20 21.85 -3.41
N TYR A 229 3.83 20.68 -3.52
CA TYR A 229 4.18 19.88 -2.35
C TYR A 229 5.43 20.43 -1.66
N LYS A 230 5.37 20.50 -0.33
CA LYS A 230 6.52 20.69 0.57
C LYS A 230 7.09 19.37 1.05
N ARG A 231 6.29 18.32 1.05
CA ARG A 231 6.65 16.98 1.51
C ARG A 231 6.55 16.01 0.33
N LEU A 232 7.31 14.91 0.35
CA LEU A 232 7.29 13.93 -0.72
C LEU A 232 5.86 13.38 -0.88
N SER A 233 5.39 13.31 -2.13
CA SER A 233 4.04 12.88 -2.46
C SER A 233 4.06 11.53 -3.16
N SER A 234 2.96 10.78 -3.00
CA SER A 234 2.69 9.66 -3.89
C SER A 234 2.61 10.14 -5.35
N GLY A 235 3.09 9.31 -6.28
CA GLY A 235 3.13 9.62 -7.71
C GLY A 235 4.47 10.14 -8.22
N VAL A 236 5.36 10.65 -7.37
CA VAL A 236 6.77 10.90 -7.76
C VAL A 236 7.46 9.56 -8.04
N SER A 237 8.14 9.46 -9.18
CA SER A 237 8.66 8.18 -9.72
C SER A 237 9.63 7.43 -8.82
N LEU A 238 10.37 8.13 -7.97
CA LEU A 238 11.39 7.58 -7.05
C LEU A 238 10.96 7.60 -5.58
N ALA A 239 9.70 7.96 -5.29
CA ALA A 239 9.25 8.17 -3.93
C ALA A 239 9.44 6.93 -3.05
N THR A 240 9.14 5.74 -3.60
CA THR A 240 9.28 4.47 -2.89
C THR A 240 10.73 4.17 -2.58
N GLU A 241 11.63 4.29 -3.56
CA GLU A 241 13.05 3.96 -3.35
C GLU A 241 13.72 4.90 -2.35
N VAL A 242 13.44 6.20 -2.46
CA VAL A 242 13.96 7.18 -1.50
C VAL A 242 13.41 6.90 -0.11
N PHE A 243 12.12 6.61 0.02
CA PHE A 243 11.52 6.30 1.31
C PHE A 243 12.18 5.07 1.94
N GLN A 244 12.32 3.97 1.19
CA GLN A 244 12.97 2.75 1.68
C GLN A 244 14.43 3.01 2.10
N ASN A 245 15.20 3.74 1.28
CA ASN A 245 16.58 4.08 1.62
C ASN A 245 16.67 4.96 2.87
N VAL A 246 15.79 5.95 3.00
CA VAL A 246 15.75 6.82 4.19
C VAL A 246 15.42 6.02 5.44
N ILE A 247 14.43 5.13 5.39
CA ILE A 247 14.07 4.28 6.54
C ILE A 247 15.25 3.40 6.93
N ARG A 248 15.91 2.75 5.96
CA ARG A 248 17.11 1.94 6.21
C ARG A 248 18.23 2.76 6.87
N GLU A 249 18.54 3.95 6.37
CA GLU A 249 19.59 4.81 6.95
C GLU A 249 19.23 5.38 8.33
N THR A 250 17.93 5.44 8.67
CA THR A 250 17.47 6.02 9.94
C THR A 250 17.35 4.96 11.04
N LEU A 251 17.01 3.72 10.67
CA LEU A 251 16.73 2.63 11.61
C LEU A 251 17.79 1.53 11.63
N GLY A 252 18.63 1.44 10.60
CA GLY A 252 19.77 0.51 10.53
C GLY A 252 21.02 1.14 11.10
#